data_AF-A0A674JP64-F1
#
_entry.id   AF-A0A674JP64-F1
#
_cell.length_a   1.000
_cell.length_b   1.000
_cell.length_c   1.000
_cell.angle_alpha   90.00
_cell.angle_beta   90.00
_cell.angle_gamma   90.00
#
_symmetry.space_group_name_H-M   'P 1'
#
loop_
_entity.id
_entity.type
_entity.pdbx_description
1 polymer ?
#
loop_
_entity_poly.entity_id
_entity_poly.type
_entity_poly.pdbx_seq_one_letter_code
_entity_poly.pdbx_strand_id
1 'polypeptide(L)'
;MAVLPFLTTAAIYHTAVTEPLLSGDLMCATCAIVRGGLIGSVIGGLYPIFLAIPINAGLAARYSSAPLPGKENMLRFWIKVSQPVFKKMSFAILLQAAFGIYLSSRQYGIFMKMLQLPKASSNPEELQD
;
A
#
# COMPACT_ATOMS: atom_id res chain seq x y z
N MET A 1 -14.24 -8.58 3.77
CA MET A 1 -13.02 -8.92 3.01
C MET A 1 -12.03 -7.74 3.04
N ALA A 2 -11.33 -7.53 4.16
CA ALA A 2 -10.31 -6.47 4.28
C ALA A 2 -8.89 -7.01 4.53
N VAL A 3 -8.81 -8.31 4.89
CA VAL A 3 -7.56 -8.97 5.27
C VAL A 3 -6.60 -9.11 4.08
N LEU A 4 -7.11 -9.45 2.89
CA LEU A 4 -6.25 -9.63 1.70
C LEU A 4 -5.57 -8.31 1.25
N PRO A 5 -6.29 -7.19 1.04
CA PRO A 5 -5.65 -5.91 0.76
C PRO A 5 -4.68 -5.45 1.86
N PHE A 6 -5.02 -5.70 3.13
CA PHE A 6 -4.16 -5.32 4.23
C PHE A 6 -2.84 -6.10 4.24
N LEU A 7 -2.89 -7.44 4.17
CA LEU A 7 -1.70 -8.29 4.16
C LEU A 7 -0.82 -8.04 2.92
N THR A 8 -1.44 -7.86 1.75
CA THR A 8 -0.70 -7.54 0.53
C THR A 8 0.00 -6.19 0.63
N THR A 9 -0.65 -5.16 1.19
CA THR A 9 -0.03 -3.86 1.45
C THR A 9 1.15 -3.98 2.42
N ALA A 10 0.98 -4.74 3.52
CA ALA A 10 2.04 -4.95 4.50
C ALA A 10 3.25 -5.67 3.89
N ALA A 11 3.02 -6.74 3.12
CA ALA A 11 4.07 -7.49 2.46
C ALA A 11 4.83 -6.62 1.44
N ILE A 12 4.10 -5.87 0.60
CA ILE A 12 4.73 -5.01 -0.41
C ILE A 12 5.45 -3.82 0.24
N TYR A 13 4.90 -3.24 1.32
CA TYR A 13 5.58 -2.19 2.07
C TYR A 13 6.90 -2.70 2.66
N HIS A 14 6.90 -3.91 3.21
CA HIS A 14 8.11 -4.53 3.75
C HIS A 14 9.19 -4.68 2.67
N THR A 15 8.84 -5.27 1.51
CA THR A 15 9.84 -5.58 0.49
C THR A 15 10.29 -4.38 -0.34
N ALA A 16 9.41 -3.40 -0.55
CA ALA A 16 9.73 -2.25 -1.41
C ALA A 16 10.21 -1.00 -0.64
N VAL A 17 9.96 -0.94 0.68
CA VAL A 17 10.40 0.16 1.55
C VAL A 17 11.32 -0.34 2.65
N THR A 18 10.87 -1.25 3.52
CA THR A 18 11.62 -1.62 4.73
C THR A 18 12.95 -2.30 4.42
N GLU A 19 12.95 -3.35 3.60
CA GLU A 19 14.17 -4.08 3.22
C GLU A 19 15.23 -3.17 2.56
N PRO A 20 14.93 -2.40 1.50
CA PRO A 20 15.95 -1.58 0.86
C PRO A 20 16.39 -0.37 1.71
N LEU A 21 15.57 0.06 2.67
CA LEU A 21 16.00 1.02 3.69
C LEU A 21 17.05 0.40 4.61
N LEU A 22 16.79 -0.81 5.12
CA LEU A 22 17.67 -1.53 6.04
C LEU A 22 18.98 -1.98 5.36
N SER A 23 18.92 -2.38 4.10
CA SER A 23 20.12 -2.73 3.31
C SER A 23 20.97 -1.53 2.92
N GLY A 24 20.52 -0.29 3.17
CA GLY A 24 21.25 0.93 2.83
C GLY A 24 21.19 1.31 1.34
N ASP A 25 20.38 0.63 0.53
CA ASP A 25 20.16 0.95 -0.90
C ASP A 25 19.32 2.24 -1.05
N LEU A 26 18.43 2.51 -0.09
CA LEU A 26 17.64 3.74 -0.02
C LEU A 26 18.19 4.74 1.01
N MET A 27 19.29 5.44 0.67
CA MET A 27 19.84 6.53 1.49
C MET A 27 19.12 7.88 1.28
N CYS A 28 18.09 7.94 0.43
CA CYS A 28 17.39 9.19 0.11
C CYS A 28 16.02 9.27 0.83
N ALA A 29 15.85 10.28 1.69
CA ALA A 29 14.59 10.56 2.38
C ALA A 29 13.40 10.70 1.40
N THR A 30 13.60 11.44 0.31
CA THR A 30 12.56 11.65 -0.71
C THR A 30 12.17 10.35 -1.41
N CYS A 31 13.13 9.47 -1.69
CA CYS A 31 12.86 8.18 -2.31
C CYS A 31 12.01 7.27 -1.39
N ALA A 32 12.34 7.20 -0.10
CA ALA A 32 11.57 6.44 0.88
C ALA A 32 10.13 6.99 1.04
N ILE A 33 9.98 8.31 1.08
CA ILE A 33 8.68 8.99 1.19
C ILE A 33 7.81 8.74 -0.05
N VAL A 34 8.37 8.94 -1.25
CA VAL A 34 7.65 8.75 -2.51
C VAL A 34 7.22 7.30 -2.67
N ARG A 35 8.11 6.33 -2.38
CA ARG A 35 7.76 4.91 -2.43
C ARG A 35 6.67 4.56 -1.42
N GLY A 36 6.75 5.06 -0.20
CA GLY A 36 5.73 4.86 0.84
C GLY A 36 4.34 5.35 0.43
N GLY A 37 4.27 6.57 -0.09
CA GLY A 37 3.03 7.16 -0.59
C GLY A 37 2.47 6.41 -1.81
N LEU A 38 3.34 5.99 -2.73
CA LEU A 38 2.94 5.23 -3.91
C LEU A 38 2.37 3.86 -3.53
N ILE A 39 3.04 3.12 -2.63
CA ILE A 39 2.56 1.81 -2.17
C ILE A 39 1.25 1.97 -1.40
N GLY A 40 1.16 2.95 -0.50
CA GLY A 40 -0.05 3.26 0.24
C GLY A 40 -1.24 3.56 -0.68
N SER A 41 -1.07 4.40 -1.69
CA SER A 41 -2.14 4.76 -2.62
C SER A 41 -2.51 3.64 -3.60
N VAL A 42 -1.53 2.95 -4.18
CA VAL A 42 -1.76 1.94 -5.22
C VAL A 42 -2.20 0.61 -4.62
N ILE A 43 -1.38 0.03 -3.75
CA ILE A 43 -1.66 -1.28 -3.17
C ILE A 43 -2.69 -1.17 -2.07
N GLY A 44 -2.61 -0.12 -1.27
CA GLY A 44 -3.55 0.06 -0.21
C GLY A 44 -4.92 0.52 -0.68
N GLY A 45 -4.98 1.34 -1.74
CA GLY A 45 -6.16 2.15 -2.07
C GLY A 45 -6.82 1.76 -3.38
N LEU A 46 -6.03 1.62 -4.45
CA LEU A 46 -6.53 1.23 -5.77
C LEU A 46 -6.81 -0.27 -5.85
N TYR A 47 -5.95 -1.12 -5.30
CA TYR A 47 -6.10 -2.58 -5.31
C TYR A 47 -7.47 -3.07 -4.80
N PRO A 48 -8.00 -2.65 -3.63
CA PRO A 48 -9.32 -3.10 -3.17
C PRO A 48 -10.46 -2.67 -4.11
N ILE A 49 -10.33 -1.52 -4.77
CA ILE A 49 -11.32 -1.03 -5.76
C ILE A 49 -11.31 -1.95 -6.98
N PHE A 50 -10.12 -2.27 -7.51
CA PHE A 50 -9.99 -3.18 -8.64
C PHE A 50 -10.44 -4.60 -8.31
N LEU A 51 -10.19 -5.07 -7.08
CA LEU A 51 -10.64 -6.39 -6.63
C LEU A 51 -12.17 -6.47 -6.49
N ALA A 52 -12.82 -5.37 -6.09
CA ALA A 52 -14.26 -5.34 -5.90
C ALA A 52 -15.04 -5.49 -7.22
N ILE A 53 -14.52 -4.98 -8.34
CA ILE A 53 -15.20 -5.03 -9.64
C ILE A 53 -15.48 -6.48 -10.11
N PRO A 54 -14.47 -7.36 -10.29
CA PRO A 54 -14.69 -8.72 -10.79
C PRO A 54 -15.42 -9.61 -9.79
N ILE A 55 -15.21 -9.42 -8.47
CA ILE A 55 -15.92 -10.20 -7.45
C ILE A 55 -17.42 -9.89 -7.54
N ASN A 56 -17.80 -8.61 -7.54
CA ASN A 56 -19.20 -8.22 -7.65
C ASN A 56 -19.80 -8.60 -9.01
N ALA A 57 -19.02 -8.52 -10.10
CA ALA A 57 -19.41 -8.99 -11.42
C ALA A 57 -19.75 -10.49 -11.44
N GLY A 58 -18.88 -11.31 -10.85
CA GLY A 58 -19.04 -12.76 -10.79
C GLY A 58 -20.26 -13.16 -9.98
N LEU A 59 -20.51 -12.49 -8.85
CA LEU A 59 -21.73 -12.71 -8.08
C LEU A 59 -22.99 -12.31 -8.88
N ALA A 60 -22.95 -11.17 -9.56
CA ALA A 60 -24.07 -10.73 -10.41
C ALA A 60 -24.37 -11.72 -11.54
N ALA A 61 -23.33 -12.26 -12.19
CA ALA A 61 -23.48 -13.28 -13.24
C ALA A 61 -24.04 -14.60 -12.70
N ARG A 62 -23.59 -15.04 -11.52
CA ARG A 62 -23.97 -16.34 -10.95
C ARG A 62 -25.40 -16.36 -10.41
N TYR A 63 -25.83 -15.25 -9.80
CA TYR A 63 -27.14 -15.16 -9.15
C TYR A 63 -28.16 -14.32 -9.94
N SER A 64 -27.81 -13.87 -11.16
CA SER A 64 -28.66 -12.99 -11.98
C SER A 64 -29.23 -11.80 -11.21
N SER A 65 -28.46 -11.26 -10.27
CA SER A 65 -28.94 -10.23 -9.34
C SER A 65 -28.94 -8.83 -9.94
N ALA A 66 -28.28 -8.63 -11.08
CA ALA A 66 -28.29 -7.38 -11.84
C ALA A 66 -28.16 -7.66 -13.34
N PRO A 67 -28.71 -6.80 -14.22
CA PRO A 67 -28.53 -6.93 -15.66
C PRO A 67 -27.05 -6.70 -16.02
N LEU A 68 -26.43 -7.71 -16.64
CA LEU A 68 -25.06 -7.63 -17.14
C LEU A 68 -25.01 -6.91 -18.50
N PRO A 69 -23.92 -6.19 -18.80
CA PRO A 69 -23.79 -5.49 -20.07
C PRO A 69 -23.65 -6.48 -21.24
N GLY A 70 -24.25 -6.14 -22.38
CA GLY A 70 -23.95 -6.79 -23.66
C GLY A 70 -22.51 -6.50 -24.13
N LYS A 71 -21.99 -7.37 -25.00
CA LYS A 71 -20.59 -7.34 -25.50
C LYS A 71 -20.19 -5.99 -26.11
N GLU A 72 -21.15 -5.26 -26.66
CA GLU A 72 -20.94 -4.00 -27.39
C GLU A 72 -20.67 -2.79 -26.48
N ASN A 73 -21.07 -2.83 -25.19
CA ASN A 73 -20.97 -1.67 -24.28
C ASN A 73 -20.35 -1.99 -22.90
N MET A 74 -19.62 -3.10 -22.80
CA MET A 74 -19.11 -3.62 -21.54
C MET A 74 -18.21 -2.63 -20.78
N LEU A 75 -17.21 -2.04 -21.46
CA LEU A 75 -16.29 -1.08 -20.83
C LEU A 75 -17.02 0.16 -20.28
N ARG A 76 -17.92 0.75 -21.08
CA ARG A 76 -18.66 1.96 -20.70
C ARG A 76 -19.59 1.70 -19.50
N PHE A 77 -20.20 0.52 -19.43
CA PHE A 77 -20.99 0.09 -18.30
C PHE A 77 -20.15 -0.02 -17.02
N TRP A 78 -19.01 -0.72 -17.08
CA TRP A 78 -18.13 -0.88 -15.92
C TRP A 78 -17.58 0.44 -15.39
N ILE A 79 -17.22 1.37 -16.27
CA ILE A 79 -16.79 2.72 -15.87
C ILE A 79 -17.94 3.45 -15.17
N LYS A 80 -19.15 3.42 -15.73
CA LYS A 80 -20.31 4.11 -15.14
C LYS A 80 -20.69 3.53 -13.76
N VAL A 81 -20.63 2.21 -13.60
CA VAL A 81 -20.91 1.51 -12.34
C VAL A 81 -19.84 1.78 -11.28
N SER A 82 -18.58 1.87 -11.69
CA SER A 82 -17.44 2.09 -10.76
C SER A 82 -17.23 3.57 -10.41
N GLN A 83 -17.68 4.52 -11.24
CA GLN A 83 -17.56 5.97 -11.02
C GLN A 83 -17.96 6.44 -9.59
N PRO A 84 -19.14 6.07 -9.03
CA PRO A 84 -19.50 6.48 -7.67
C PRO A 84 -18.58 5.88 -6.60
N VAL A 85 -18.08 4.67 -6.81
CA VAL A 85 -17.14 3.99 -5.90
C VAL A 85 -15.81 4.73 -5.92
N PHE A 86 -15.27 5.03 -7.10
CA PHE A 86 -14.04 5.80 -7.25
C PHE A 86 -14.16 7.19 -6.62
N LYS A 87 -15.27 7.89 -6.81
CA LYS A 87 -15.49 9.22 -6.21
C LYS A 87 -15.49 9.16 -4.68
N LYS A 88 -16.10 8.14 -4.08
CA LYS A 88 -16.18 7.98 -2.62
C LYS A 88 -14.87 7.47 -2.01
N MET A 89 -14.18 6.57 -2.73
CA MET A 89 -12.90 6.02 -2.31
C MET A 89 -11.72 6.98 -2.56
N SER A 90 -11.87 8.00 -3.40
CA SER A 90 -10.81 9.00 -3.64
C SER A 90 -10.30 9.63 -2.35
N PHE A 91 -11.18 9.87 -1.38
CA PHE A 91 -10.77 10.39 -0.06
C PHE A 91 -9.93 9.36 0.71
N ALA A 92 -10.32 8.09 0.67
CA ALA A 92 -9.56 7.01 1.30
C ALA A 92 -8.17 6.84 0.65
N ILE A 93 -8.07 6.94 -0.68
CA ILE A 93 -6.79 6.88 -1.40
C ILE A 93 -5.87 8.03 -0.96
N LEU A 94 -6.40 9.27 -0.89
CA LEU A 94 -5.63 10.42 -0.42
C LEU A 94 -5.13 10.24 1.01
N LEU A 95 -6.01 9.77 1.89
CA LEU A 95 -5.68 9.51 3.28
C LEU A 95 -4.58 8.43 3.39
N GLN A 96 -4.66 7.39 2.56
CA GLN A 96 -3.68 6.32 2.56
C GLN A 96 -2.34 6.70 1.94
N ALA A 97 -2.35 7.60 0.94
CA ALA A 97 -1.14 8.23 0.44
C ALA A 97 -0.47 9.05 1.55
N ALA A 98 -1.25 9.85 2.30
CA ALA A 98 -0.74 10.65 3.40
C ALA A 98 -0.17 9.78 4.53
N PHE A 99 -0.88 8.70 4.92
CA PHE A 99 -0.37 7.75 5.91
C PHE A 99 0.88 7.01 5.41
N GLY A 100 0.94 6.61 4.13
CA GLY A 100 2.11 5.98 3.53
C GLY A 100 3.34 6.90 3.55
N ILE A 101 3.15 8.18 3.21
CA ILE A 101 4.18 9.22 3.31
C ILE A 101 4.64 9.39 4.76
N TYR A 102 3.69 9.53 5.69
CA TYR A 102 3.98 9.74 7.10
C TYR A 102 4.77 8.56 7.68
N LEU A 103 4.32 7.33 7.43
CA LEU A 103 4.98 6.12 7.93
C LEU A 103 6.41 6.02 7.39
N SER A 104 6.62 6.20 6.09
CA SER A 104 7.96 6.15 5.50
C SER A 104 8.87 7.27 5.98
N SER A 105 8.35 8.48 6.22
CA SER A 105 9.15 9.58 6.78
C SER A 105 9.63 9.25 8.20
N ARG A 106 8.75 8.68 9.03
CA ARG A 106 9.08 8.25 10.40
C ARG A 106 10.10 7.13 10.37
N GLN A 107 9.92 6.14 9.50
CA GLN A 107 10.81 5.00 9.40
C GLN A 107 12.21 5.40 8.94
N TYR A 108 12.32 6.32 7.96
CA TYR A 108 13.60 6.90 7.57
C TYR A 108 14.28 7.66 8.71
N GLY A 109 13.53 8.49 9.45
CA GLY A 109 14.07 9.22 10.59
C GLY A 109 14.58 8.30 11.72
N ILE A 110 13.88 7.20 11.99
CA ILE A 110 14.32 6.19 12.96
C ILE A 110 15.58 5.48 12.45
N PHE A 111 15.61 5.08 11.18
CA PHE A 111 16.75 4.42 10.57
C PHE A 111 18.02 5.28 10.63
N MET A 112 17.92 6.58 10.31
CA MET A 112 19.04 7.52 10.44
C MET A 112 19.54 7.64 11.87
N LYS A 113 18.65 7.65 12.87
CA LYS A 113 19.04 7.65 14.28
C LYS A 113 19.75 6.35 14.67
N MET A 114 19.32 5.20 14.16
CA MET A 114 20.02 3.93 14.40
C MET A 114 21.44 3.94 13.84
N LEU A 115 21.67 4.54 12.67
CA LEU A 115 23.00 4.68 12.08
C LEU A 115 23.91 5.63 12.89
N GLN A 116 23.33 6.63 13.55
CA GLN A 116 24.06 7.59 14.39
C GLN A 116 24.36 7.08 15.79
N LEU A 117 23.71 5.99 16.24
CA LEU A 117 24.08 5.34 17.49
C LEU A 117 25.52 4.82 17.33
N PRO A 118 26.50 5.33 18.12
CA PRO A 118 27.82 4.74 18.12
C PRO A 118 27.66 3.26 18.45
N LYS A 119 28.36 2.42 17.68
CA LYS A 119 28.36 0.96 17.75
C LYS A 119 28.46 0.49 19.21
N ALA A 120 27.32 0.36 19.89
CA ALA A 120 27.24 0.06 21.33
C ALA A 120 27.55 -1.41 21.63
N SER A 121 28.46 -2.00 20.84
CA SER A 121 28.96 -3.36 20.98
C SER A 121 30.38 -3.53 20.42
N SER A 122 31.14 -2.44 20.23
CA SER A 122 32.59 -2.54 20.01
C SER A 122 33.39 -2.56 21.31
N ASN A 123 32.81 -3.03 22.41
CA ASN A 123 33.52 -3.47 23.61
C ASN A 123 32.93 -4.81 24.04
N PRO A 124 33.58 -5.95 23.74
CA PRO A 124 33.17 -7.27 24.19
C PRO A 124 33.41 -7.52 25.70
N GLU A 125 33.66 -6.47 26.51
CA GLU A 125 34.07 -6.61 27.91
C GLU A 125 32.94 -6.42 28.93
N GLU A 126 31.73 -6.00 28.53
CA GLU A 126 30.60 -5.77 29.46
C GLU A 126 29.60 -6.94 29.52
N LEU A 127 30.05 -8.16 29.17
CA LEU A 127 29.26 -9.40 29.29
C LEU A 127 29.87 -10.39 30.30
N GLN A 128 30.73 -9.91 31.20
CA GLN A 128 31.24 -10.62 32.36
C GLN A 128 31.19 -9.70 33.59
N ASP A 129 29.99 -9.43 34.09
CA ASP A 129 29.74 -9.23 35.52
C ASP A 129 28.28 -9.58 35.84
#